data_AF-A0A8T2QIH7-F1
#
_entry.id   AF-A0A8T2QIH7-F1
#
_cell.length_a   1.000
_cell.length_b   1.000
_cell.length_c   1.000
_cell.angle_alpha   90.00
_cell.angle_beta   90.00
_cell.angle_gamma   90.00
#
_symmetry.space_group_name_H-M   'P 1'
#
loop_
_entity.id
_entity.type
_entity.pdbx_description
1 polymer ?
#
loop_
_entity_poly.entity_id
_entity_poly.type
_entity_poly.pdbx_seq_one_letter_code
_entity_poly.pdbx_strand_id
1 'polypeptide(L)'
;MAVDTQNKGYSRYSIWKVFLLHFLPPVVLFLGIWVLPYRQGLNLIEHPAETLRIAGVLQVFFSIVMYSFMSLKERRCPSVWMAIWRSILSLPIGAFVLIFIAIIFGAPWELEHRLKSAFWGQLISAIVVLPAGIVLGGSWLDWQRLFASTRPQGVLEYSVCIPAHGAVIGAWFGAWPMPLDWERPWQEWPVSVTYGMAAGYFAGEIISFILSVVKARNEVSKED
;
A
#
# COMPACT_ATOMS: atom_id res chain seq x y z
N MET A 1 -34.74 19.20 -7.11
CA MET A 1 -33.31 19.44 -7.39
C MET A 1 -32.70 19.98 -6.10
N ALA A 2 -32.35 19.09 -5.17
CA ALA A 2 -31.71 19.46 -3.91
C ALA A 2 -30.24 19.10 -4.04
N VAL A 3 -29.40 20.11 -4.24
CA VAL A 3 -27.95 19.98 -4.14
C VAL A 3 -27.65 19.91 -2.64
N ASP A 4 -27.63 18.70 -2.10
CA ASP A 4 -27.04 18.44 -0.79
C ASP A 4 -25.53 18.59 -0.93
N THR A 5 -25.08 19.84 -0.82
CA THR A 5 -23.67 20.16 -0.64
C THR A 5 -23.31 19.74 0.78
N GLN A 6 -23.07 18.44 0.96
CA GLN A 6 -22.29 17.96 2.08
C GLN A 6 -20.93 18.66 1.99
N ASN A 7 -20.82 19.75 2.76
CA ASN A 7 -19.58 20.40 3.11
C ASN A 7 -18.78 19.36 3.92
N LYS A 8 -18.14 18.43 3.22
CA LYS A 8 -17.19 17.49 3.82
C LYS A 8 -16.04 18.36 4.32
N GLY A 9 -16.13 18.80 5.57
CA GLY A 9 -15.05 19.50 6.24
C GLY A 9 -13.82 18.61 6.22
N TYR A 10 -12.92 18.85 5.28
CA TYR A 10 -11.64 18.17 5.24
C TYR A 10 -10.89 18.55 6.52
N SER A 11 -10.45 17.56 7.30
CA SER A 11 -9.71 17.82 8.51
C SER A 11 -8.40 18.51 8.13
N ARG A 12 -8.12 19.69 8.70
CA ARG A 12 -6.86 20.39 8.46
C ARG A 12 -5.69 19.50 8.91
N TYR A 13 -4.94 18.99 7.94
CA TYR A 13 -3.73 18.23 8.22
C TYR A 13 -2.61 19.20 8.59
N SER A 14 -2.09 19.05 9.81
CA SER A 14 -0.81 19.65 10.16
C SER A 14 0.29 19.00 9.31
N ILE A 15 1.28 19.80 8.89
CA ILE A 15 2.44 19.35 8.12
C ILE A 15 3.10 18.10 8.74
N TRP A 16 3.15 18.02 10.07
CA TRP A 16 3.70 16.88 10.80
C TRP A 16 2.90 15.60 10.59
N LYS A 17 1.58 15.68 10.51
CA LYS A 17 0.74 14.50 10.21
C LYS A 17 0.95 14.02 8.78
N VAL A 18 1.08 14.95 7.83
CA VAL A 18 1.38 14.62 6.43
C VAL A 18 2.74 13.92 6.35
N PHE A 19 3.74 14.47 7.03
CA PHE A 19 5.06 13.83 7.12
C PHE A 19 4.98 12.41 7.69
N LEU A 20 4.36 12.21 8.87
CA LEU A 20 4.26 10.88 9.47
C LEU A 20 3.50 9.88 8.60
N LEU A 21 2.43 10.33 7.94
CA LEU A 21 1.59 9.51 7.07
C LEU A 21 2.36 8.95 5.86
N HIS A 22 3.33 9.71 5.33
CA HIS A 22 4.08 9.32 4.13
C HIS A 22 5.44 8.69 4.41
N PHE A 23 6.11 9.06 5.52
CA PHE A 23 7.47 8.58 5.80
C PHE A 23 7.52 7.35 6.70
N LEU A 24 6.55 7.15 7.60
CA LEU A 24 6.56 5.96 8.46
C LEU A 24 6.30 4.65 7.72
N PRO A 25 5.29 4.52 6.83
CA PRO A 25 5.08 3.28 6.09
C PRO A 25 6.29 2.79 5.29
N PRO A 26 6.99 3.62 4.50
CA PRO A 26 8.18 3.17 3.78
C PRO A 26 9.33 2.78 4.72
N VAL A 27 9.50 3.48 5.85
CA VAL A 27 10.47 3.09 6.88
C VAL A 27 10.15 1.71 7.44
N VAL A 28 8.88 1.41 7.74
CA VAL A 28 8.45 0.09 8.23
C VAL A 28 8.74 -0.99 7.20
N LEU A 29 8.44 -0.74 5.92
CA LEU A 29 8.76 -1.66 4.83
C LEU A 29 10.27 -1.92 4.74
N PHE A 30 11.10 -0.85 4.79
CA PHE A 30 12.55 -0.96 4.76
C PHE A 30 13.08 -1.81 5.93
N LEU A 31 12.60 -1.56 7.15
CA LEU A 31 12.97 -2.35 8.33
C LEU A 31 12.59 -3.83 8.18
N GLY A 32 11.41 -4.09 7.60
CA GLY A 32 10.88 -5.43 7.40
C GLY A 32 11.59 -6.24 6.30
N ILE A 33 12.01 -5.59 5.22
CA ILE A 33 12.71 -6.26 4.09
C ILE A 33 14.22 -6.38 4.37
N TRP A 34 14.83 -5.40 5.03
CA TRP A 34 16.29 -5.33 5.19
C TRP A 34 16.75 -5.52 6.64
N VAL A 35 16.40 -4.62 7.54
CA VAL A 35 17.10 -4.50 8.84
C VAL A 35 16.82 -5.68 9.77
N LEU A 36 15.57 -6.08 9.95
CA LEU A 36 15.22 -7.17 10.85
C LEU A 36 15.60 -8.56 10.31
N PRO A 37 15.40 -8.87 9.01
CA PRO A 37 15.92 -10.09 8.42
C PRO A 37 17.44 -10.19 8.55
N TYR A 38 18.18 -9.12 8.24
CA TYR A 38 19.64 -9.10 8.32
C TYR A 38 20.16 -9.46 9.73
N ARG A 39 19.50 -8.95 10.78
CA ARG A 39 19.84 -9.29 12.17
C ARG A 39 19.61 -10.77 12.53
N GLN A 40 18.79 -11.47 11.76
CA GLN A 40 18.49 -12.90 11.93
C GLN A 40 19.31 -13.77 10.96
N GLY A 41 20.23 -13.19 10.19
CA GLY A 41 20.97 -13.90 9.13
C GLY A 41 20.12 -14.20 7.88
N LEU A 42 18.95 -13.56 7.75
CA LEU A 42 18.04 -13.71 6.62
C LEU A 42 18.21 -12.58 5.62
N ASN A 43 17.88 -12.84 4.36
CA ASN A 43 17.76 -11.81 3.33
C ASN A 43 16.70 -12.23 2.30
N LEU A 44 16.19 -11.26 1.55
CA LEU A 44 15.10 -11.49 0.60
C LEU A 44 15.47 -12.47 -0.51
N ILE A 45 16.75 -12.54 -0.90
CA ILE A 45 17.21 -13.36 -2.02
C ILE A 45 17.26 -14.84 -1.62
N GLU A 46 17.96 -15.16 -0.53
CA GLU A 46 18.16 -16.53 -0.06
C GLU A 46 16.96 -17.07 0.74
N HIS A 47 16.23 -16.18 1.44
CA HIS A 47 15.14 -16.53 2.36
C HIS A 47 13.89 -15.68 2.09
N PRO A 48 13.30 -15.77 0.88
CA PRO A 48 12.22 -14.89 0.45
C PRO A 48 10.97 -15.03 1.32
N ALA A 49 10.57 -16.25 1.68
CA ALA A 49 9.34 -16.49 2.43
C ALA A 49 9.40 -15.88 3.84
N GLU A 50 10.49 -16.11 4.56
CA GLU A 50 10.71 -15.61 5.92
C GLU A 50 10.83 -14.09 5.94
N THR A 51 11.57 -13.52 4.98
CA THR A 51 11.74 -12.08 4.83
C THR A 51 10.41 -11.40 4.52
N LEU A 52 9.65 -11.94 3.56
CA LEU A 52 8.33 -11.41 3.20
C LEU A 52 7.31 -11.56 4.32
N ARG A 53 7.38 -12.63 5.13
CA ARG A 53 6.53 -12.79 6.31
C ARG A 53 6.81 -11.69 7.34
N ILE A 54 8.08 -11.40 7.63
CA ILE A 54 8.47 -10.34 8.57
C ILE A 54 7.99 -8.98 8.05
N ALA A 55 8.31 -8.65 6.80
CA ALA A 55 7.87 -7.41 6.17
C ALA A 55 6.34 -7.29 6.14
N GLY A 56 5.65 -8.35 5.75
CA GLY A 56 4.20 -8.43 5.64
C GLY A 56 3.50 -8.23 6.99
N VAL A 57 3.96 -8.88 8.06
CA VAL A 57 3.36 -8.71 9.40
C VAL A 57 3.54 -7.29 9.90
N LEU A 58 4.74 -6.72 9.78
CA LEU A 58 5.02 -5.35 10.21
C LEU A 58 4.20 -4.33 9.42
N GLN A 59 4.17 -4.46 8.09
CA GLN A 59 3.44 -3.55 7.23
C GLN A 59 1.93 -3.63 7.47
N VAL A 60 1.37 -4.84 7.62
CA VAL A 60 -0.05 -5.03 7.96
C VAL A 60 -0.38 -4.36 9.28
N PHE A 61 0.38 -4.66 10.34
CA PHE A 61 0.13 -4.08 11.66
C PHE A 61 0.17 -2.55 11.61
N PHE A 62 1.21 -1.99 10.98
CA PHE A 62 1.37 -0.55 10.87
C PHE A 62 0.27 0.11 10.03
N SER A 63 -0.06 -0.44 8.85
CA SER A 63 -1.14 0.05 8.00
C SER A 63 -2.50 0.03 8.72
N ILE A 64 -2.82 -1.04 9.46
CA ILE A 64 -4.07 -1.11 10.23
C ILE A 64 -4.11 0.01 11.26
N VAL A 65 -3.07 0.16 12.09
CA VAL A 65 -3.04 1.18 13.15
C VAL A 65 -3.13 2.59 12.56
N MET A 66 -2.28 2.91 11.58
CA MET A 66 -2.18 4.24 11.01
C MET A 66 -3.44 4.65 10.27
N TYR A 67 -3.89 3.85 9.30
CA TYR A 67 -5.05 4.21 8.48
C TYR A 67 -6.37 4.10 9.25
N SER A 68 -6.48 3.22 10.25
CA SER A 68 -7.67 3.21 11.12
C SER A 68 -7.74 4.47 11.96
N PHE A 69 -6.63 4.86 12.63
CA PHE A 69 -6.59 6.09 13.42
C PHE A 69 -6.94 7.33 12.58
N MET A 70 -6.35 7.44 11.40
CA MET A 70 -6.61 8.55 10.48
C MET A 70 -8.06 8.54 9.98
N SER A 71 -8.58 7.38 9.56
CA SER A 71 -9.95 7.26 9.06
C SER A 71 -11.01 7.57 10.11
N LEU A 72 -10.75 7.22 11.38
CA LEU A 72 -11.64 7.57 12.50
C LEU A 72 -11.60 9.07 12.77
N LYS A 73 -10.41 9.67 12.78
CA LYS A 73 -10.23 11.11 13.00
C LYS A 73 -10.88 11.96 11.91
N GLU A 74 -10.79 11.50 10.66
CA GLU A 74 -11.42 12.13 9.50
C GLU A 74 -12.92 11.80 9.36
N ARG A 75 -13.50 11.01 10.28
CA ARG A 75 -14.88 10.49 10.19
C ARG A 75 -15.19 9.76 8.86
N ARG A 76 -14.15 9.20 8.20
CA ARG A 76 -14.26 8.29 7.04
C ARG A 76 -14.67 6.88 7.46
N CYS A 77 -14.34 6.52 8.69
CA CYS A 77 -14.79 5.28 9.32
C CYS A 77 -15.65 5.63 10.55
N PRO A 78 -16.85 5.03 10.70
CA PRO A 78 -17.77 5.39 11.77
C PRO A 78 -17.31 4.90 13.15
N SER A 79 -16.57 3.79 13.23
CA SER A 79 -16.13 3.20 14.49
C SER A 79 -14.89 2.31 14.32
N VAL A 80 -14.15 2.09 15.41
CA VAL A 80 -12.97 1.21 15.43
C VAL A 80 -13.35 -0.21 14.95
N TRP A 81 -14.52 -0.70 15.35
CA TRP A 81 -15.02 -2.01 14.94
C TRP A 81 -15.17 -2.12 13.42
N MET A 82 -15.68 -1.07 12.77
CA MET A 82 -15.79 -1.04 11.32
C MET A 82 -14.42 -0.99 10.65
N ALA A 83 -13.44 -0.30 11.25
CA ALA A 83 -12.07 -0.28 10.74
C ALA A 83 -11.41 -1.67 10.82
N ILE A 84 -11.63 -2.40 11.92
CA ILE A 84 -11.20 -3.78 12.09
C ILE A 84 -11.84 -4.68 11.03
N TRP A 85 -13.17 -4.61 10.84
CA TRP A 85 -13.85 -5.41 9.82
C TRP A 85 -13.37 -5.12 8.42
N ARG A 86 -13.22 -3.85 8.06
CA ARG A 86 -12.65 -3.43 6.78
C ARG A 86 -11.24 -4.00 6.58
N SER A 87 -10.42 -4.03 7.63
CA SER A 87 -9.06 -4.60 7.59
C SER A 87 -9.08 -6.12 7.38
N ILE A 88 -9.91 -6.83 8.16
CA ILE A 88 -10.06 -8.30 8.08
C ILE A 88 -10.51 -8.74 6.69
N LEU A 89 -11.38 -7.98 6.04
CA LEU A 89 -11.89 -8.31 4.71
C LEU A 89 -10.92 -7.88 3.59
N SER A 90 -10.43 -6.64 3.63
CA SER A 90 -9.64 -6.07 2.54
C SER A 90 -8.28 -6.76 2.35
N LEU A 91 -7.61 -7.16 3.43
CA LEU A 91 -6.30 -7.80 3.35
C LEU A 91 -6.33 -9.13 2.56
N PRO A 92 -7.13 -10.15 2.94
CA PRO A 92 -7.16 -11.42 2.21
C PRO A 92 -7.78 -11.30 0.82
N ILE A 93 -8.82 -10.46 0.64
CA ILE A 93 -9.42 -10.23 -0.68
C ILE A 93 -8.38 -9.61 -1.61
N GLY A 94 -7.67 -8.58 -1.16
CA GLY A 94 -6.62 -7.93 -1.93
C GLY A 94 -5.46 -8.86 -2.24
N ALA A 95 -5.03 -9.67 -1.28
CA ALA A 95 -3.94 -10.63 -1.47
C ALA A 95 -4.32 -11.67 -2.54
N PHE A 96 -5.54 -12.22 -2.46
CA PHE A 96 -6.05 -13.16 -3.44
C PHE A 96 -6.11 -12.54 -4.85
N VAL A 97 -6.70 -11.35 -4.98
CA VAL A 97 -6.84 -10.67 -6.28
C VAL A 97 -5.47 -10.34 -6.88
N LEU A 98 -4.53 -9.83 -6.09
CA LEU A 98 -3.20 -9.43 -6.59
C LEU A 98 -2.33 -10.66 -6.94
N ILE A 99 -2.41 -11.75 -6.18
CA ILE A 99 -1.77 -13.01 -6.56
C ILE A 99 -2.40 -13.56 -7.85
N PHE A 100 -3.73 -13.55 -7.95
CA PHE A 100 -4.43 -14.04 -9.13
C PHE A 100 -4.03 -13.26 -10.38
N ILE A 101 -3.96 -11.93 -10.28
CA ILE A 101 -3.43 -11.07 -11.34
C ILE A 101 -1.99 -11.45 -11.66
N ALA A 102 -1.11 -11.60 -10.67
CA ALA A 102 0.28 -11.97 -10.89
C ALA A 102 0.42 -13.33 -11.62
N ILE A 103 -0.41 -14.33 -11.29
CA ILE A 103 -0.45 -15.63 -11.97
C ILE A 103 -0.87 -15.46 -13.44
N ILE A 104 -1.88 -14.62 -13.73
CA ILE A 104 -2.27 -14.30 -15.12
C ILE A 104 -1.09 -13.68 -15.89
N PHE A 105 -0.26 -12.87 -15.22
CA PHE A 105 0.95 -12.28 -15.78
C PHE A 105 2.18 -13.20 -15.77
N GLY A 106 2.03 -14.49 -15.42
CA GLY A 106 3.08 -15.50 -15.51
C GLY A 106 3.81 -15.81 -14.20
N ALA A 107 3.29 -15.39 -13.04
CA ALA A 107 3.86 -15.82 -11.77
C ALA A 107 3.67 -17.33 -11.55
N PRO A 108 4.67 -18.02 -10.97
CA PRO A 108 4.61 -19.45 -10.69
C PRO A 108 3.50 -19.80 -9.68
N TRP A 109 2.78 -20.87 -9.96
CA TRP A 109 1.68 -21.37 -9.12
C TRP A 109 2.03 -22.67 -8.38
N GLU A 110 3.23 -23.22 -8.65
CA GLU A 110 3.70 -24.49 -8.14
C GLU A 110 3.78 -24.50 -6.61
N LEU A 111 3.63 -25.70 -6.04
CA LEU A 111 3.66 -25.99 -4.60
C LEU A 111 4.83 -25.33 -3.85
N GLU A 112 6.01 -25.35 -4.47
CA GLU A 112 7.26 -24.82 -3.92
C GLU A 112 7.25 -23.29 -3.77
N HIS A 113 6.46 -22.58 -4.59
CA HIS A 113 6.38 -21.13 -4.59
C HIS A 113 5.25 -20.60 -3.71
N ARG A 114 4.35 -21.46 -3.21
CA ARG A 114 3.10 -21.04 -2.55
C ARG A 114 3.31 -20.16 -1.33
N LEU A 115 4.26 -20.47 -0.46
CA LEU A 115 4.48 -19.67 0.76
C LEU A 115 5.02 -18.29 0.43
N LYS A 116 6.04 -18.20 -0.43
CA LYS A 116 6.60 -16.91 -0.87
C LYS A 116 5.57 -16.10 -1.67
N SER A 117 4.76 -16.72 -2.52
CA SER A 117 3.63 -16.06 -3.22
C SER A 117 2.55 -15.55 -2.27
N ALA A 118 2.19 -16.34 -1.25
CA ALA A 118 1.19 -15.94 -0.26
C ALA A 118 1.66 -14.75 0.59
N PHE A 119 2.90 -14.79 1.08
CA PHE A 119 3.47 -13.68 1.86
C PHE A 119 3.70 -12.44 0.99
N TRP A 120 4.10 -12.60 -0.27
CA TRP A 120 4.16 -11.49 -1.21
C TRP A 120 2.78 -10.86 -1.44
N GLY A 121 1.76 -11.67 -1.71
CA GLY A 121 0.38 -11.20 -1.89
C GLY A 121 -0.16 -10.46 -0.66
N GLN A 122 0.13 -10.96 0.54
CA GLN A 122 -0.19 -10.27 1.78
C GLN A 122 0.51 -8.91 1.86
N LEU A 123 1.81 -8.85 1.56
CA LEU A 123 2.60 -7.63 1.63
C LEU A 123 2.10 -6.57 0.63
N ILE A 124 1.91 -6.92 -0.64
CA ILE A 124 1.40 -5.98 -1.63
C ILE A 124 -0.04 -5.56 -1.34
N SER A 125 -0.88 -6.46 -0.82
CA SER A 125 -2.23 -6.12 -0.34
C SER A 125 -2.20 -5.13 0.83
N ALA A 126 -1.26 -5.31 1.77
CA ALA A 126 -1.06 -4.40 2.90
C ALA A 126 -0.68 -2.97 2.49
N ILE A 127 -0.12 -2.81 1.30
CA ILE A 127 0.25 -1.53 0.69
C ILE A 127 -0.90 -0.97 -0.17
N VAL A 128 -1.53 -1.81 -1.01
CA VAL A 128 -2.46 -1.35 -2.05
C VAL A 128 -3.92 -1.37 -1.58
N VAL A 129 -4.40 -2.51 -1.10
CA VAL A 129 -5.83 -2.78 -0.92
C VAL A 129 -6.26 -2.49 0.53
N LEU A 130 -5.44 -2.84 1.51
CA LEU A 130 -5.76 -2.68 2.92
C LEU A 130 -6.00 -1.21 3.31
N PRO A 131 -5.10 -0.24 2.99
CA PRO A 131 -5.35 1.17 3.31
C PRO A 131 -6.62 1.70 2.62
N ALA A 132 -6.84 1.34 1.35
CA ALA A 132 -8.03 1.73 0.60
C ALA A 132 -9.31 1.14 1.19
N GLY A 133 -9.29 -0.14 1.61
CA GLY A 133 -10.41 -0.80 2.28
C GLY A 133 -10.78 -0.11 3.59
N ILE A 134 -9.79 0.32 4.38
CA ILE A 134 -10.02 1.05 5.62
C ILE A 134 -10.64 2.43 5.34
N VAL A 135 -10.05 3.20 4.41
CA VAL A 135 -10.41 4.59 4.13
C VAL A 135 -11.73 4.71 3.35
N LEU A 136 -11.91 3.91 2.29
CA LEU A 136 -13.08 3.98 1.39
C LEU A 136 -14.20 3.03 1.81
N GLY A 137 -13.90 1.96 2.55
CA GLY A 137 -14.86 0.91 2.82
C GLY A 137 -15.25 0.13 1.57
N GLY A 138 -16.52 -0.28 1.47
CA GLY A 138 -17.05 -1.08 0.37
C GLY A 138 -17.63 -0.28 -0.80
N SER A 139 -17.44 1.05 -0.86
CA SER A 139 -18.04 1.91 -1.90
C SER A 139 -17.35 1.74 -3.24
N TRP A 140 -17.91 0.91 -4.14
CA TRP A 140 -17.31 0.65 -5.45
C TRP A 140 -17.04 1.92 -6.27
N LEU A 141 -17.95 2.91 -6.20
CA LEU A 141 -17.79 4.19 -6.89
C LEU A 141 -16.56 4.97 -6.39
N ASP A 142 -16.29 4.93 -5.08
CA ASP A 142 -15.09 5.56 -4.52
C ASP A 142 -13.81 4.82 -4.93
N TRP A 143 -13.84 3.49 -5.00
CA TRP A 143 -12.71 2.69 -5.50
C TRP A 143 -12.40 3.02 -6.96
N GLN A 144 -13.43 3.10 -7.83
CA GLN A 144 -13.26 3.48 -9.23
C GLN A 144 -12.74 4.91 -9.37
N ARG A 145 -13.28 5.86 -8.60
CA ARG A 145 -12.81 7.24 -8.58
C ARG A 145 -11.35 7.32 -8.14
N LEU A 146 -10.99 6.61 -7.07
CA LEU A 146 -9.65 6.70 -6.50
C LEU A 146 -8.62 6.04 -7.41
N PHE A 147 -8.86 4.82 -7.87
CA PHE A 147 -7.88 4.07 -8.65
C PHE A 147 -8.05 4.22 -10.16
N ALA A 148 -9.22 3.91 -10.72
CA ALA A 148 -9.42 3.95 -12.17
C ALA A 148 -9.36 5.36 -12.74
N SER A 149 -9.89 6.37 -12.02
CA SER A 149 -9.81 7.77 -12.45
C SER A 149 -8.62 8.53 -11.87
N THR A 150 -7.90 7.97 -10.90
CA THR A 150 -6.79 8.64 -10.18
C THR A 150 -7.21 10.04 -9.67
N ARG A 151 -8.38 10.14 -9.01
CA ARG A 151 -8.94 11.42 -8.49
C ARG A 151 -9.05 11.43 -6.97
N PRO A 152 -7.93 11.45 -6.22
CA PRO A 152 -7.95 11.63 -4.77
C PRO A 152 -8.46 13.04 -4.40
N GLN A 153 -9.31 13.14 -3.38
CA GLN A 153 -9.95 14.39 -3.00
C GLN A 153 -9.31 15.10 -1.79
N GLY A 154 -8.51 14.39 -0.99
CA GLY A 154 -7.84 14.94 0.19
C GLY A 154 -6.54 14.19 0.51
N VAL A 155 -5.79 14.71 1.48
CA VAL A 155 -4.46 14.19 1.88
C VAL A 155 -4.49 12.68 2.19
N LEU A 156 -5.50 12.20 2.93
CA LEU A 156 -5.63 10.77 3.22
C LEU A 156 -5.77 9.92 1.95
N GLU A 157 -6.56 10.38 0.99
CA GLU A 157 -6.76 9.66 -0.27
C GLU A 157 -5.50 9.71 -1.16
N TYR A 158 -4.73 10.81 -1.14
CA TYR A 158 -3.41 10.85 -1.78
C TYR A 158 -2.47 9.79 -1.19
N SER A 159 -2.42 9.69 0.14
CA SER A 159 -1.58 8.70 0.85
C SER A 159 -1.95 7.24 0.64
N VAL A 160 -3.12 6.98 0.05
CA VAL A 160 -3.53 5.64 -0.35
C VAL A 160 -3.27 5.45 -1.85
N CYS A 161 -3.76 6.38 -2.67
CA CYS A 161 -3.81 6.22 -4.11
C CYS A 161 -2.43 6.19 -4.77
N ILE A 162 -1.61 7.22 -4.53
CA ILE A 162 -0.36 7.40 -5.28
C ILE A 162 0.68 6.33 -4.91
N PRO A 163 0.91 5.99 -3.62
CA PRO A 163 1.82 4.92 -3.25
C PRO A 163 1.39 3.55 -3.78
N ALA A 164 0.08 3.26 -3.80
CA ALA A 164 -0.45 2.03 -4.35
C ALA A 164 -0.19 1.90 -5.86
N HIS A 165 -0.40 2.97 -6.65
CA HIS A 165 -0.02 2.98 -8.07
C HIS A 165 1.48 2.77 -8.24
N GLY A 166 2.30 3.47 -7.45
CA GLY A 166 3.75 3.31 -7.44
C GLY A 166 4.16 1.87 -7.18
N ALA A 167 3.58 1.23 -6.16
CA ALA A 167 3.87 -0.16 -5.81
C ALA A 167 3.49 -1.15 -6.94
N VAL A 168 2.32 -1.00 -7.55
CA VAL A 168 1.87 -1.88 -8.66
C VAL A 168 2.73 -1.68 -9.90
N ILE A 169 3.00 -0.43 -10.29
CA ILE A 169 3.86 -0.11 -11.43
C ILE A 169 5.28 -0.62 -11.19
N GLY A 170 5.80 -0.41 -9.99
CA GLY A 170 7.11 -0.91 -9.58
C GLY A 170 7.19 -2.43 -9.61
N ALA A 171 6.18 -3.13 -9.07
CA ALA A 171 6.10 -4.59 -9.14
C ALA A 171 6.12 -5.10 -10.58
N TRP A 172 5.37 -4.43 -11.46
CA TRP A 172 5.33 -4.77 -12.89
C TRP A 172 6.70 -4.59 -13.57
N PHE A 173 7.40 -3.48 -13.33
CA PHE A 173 8.79 -3.32 -13.80
C PHE A 173 9.74 -4.35 -13.18
N GLY A 174 9.55 -4.70 -11.91
CA GLY A 174 10.31 -5.74 -11.22
C GLY A 174 10.10 -7.14 -11.82
N ALA A 175 9.02 -7.37 -12.57
CA ALA A 175 8.80 -8.63 -13.29
C ALA A 175 9.59 -8.70 -14.60
N TRP A 176 10.01 -7.58 -15.18
CA TRP A 176 10.70 -7.56 -16.48
C TRP A 176 12.02 -8.32 -16.52
N PRO A 177 12.88 -8.32 -15.48
CA PRO A 177 14.12 -9.08 -15.52
C PRO A 177 13.93 -10.60 -15.47
N MET A 178 12.76 -11.10 -15.05
CA MET A 178 12.53 -12.52 -14.83
C MET A 178 12.63 -13.35 -16.12
N PRO A 179 12.02 -12.95 -17.27
CA PRO A 179 12.12 -13.72 -18.51
C PRO A 179 13.48 -13.60 -19.21
N LEU A 180 14.30 -12.61 -18.84
CA LEU A 180 15.67 -12.49 -19.37
C LEU A 180 16.61 -13.53 -18.74
N ASP A 181 16.21 -14.12 -17.61
CA ASP A 181 16.84 -15.23 -16.89
C ASP A 181 18.37 -15.24 -17.03
N TRP A 182 19.02 -14.27 -16.37
CA TRP A 182 20.48 -14.22 -16.26
C TRP A 182 21.02 -15.23 -15.23
N GLU A 183 20.21 -16.25 -14.87
CA GLU A 183 20.48 -17.26 -13.85
C GLU A 183 20.90 -16.63 -12.50
N ARG A 184 20.26 -15.50 -12.13
CA ARG A 184 20.57 -14.79 -10.89
C ARG A 184 19.45 -14.96 -9.87
N PRO A 185 19.77 -15.27 -8.59
CA PRO A 185 18.75 -15.52 -7.58
C PRO A 185 17.91 -14.28 -7.25
N TRP A 186 18.43 -13.07 -7.51
CA TRP A 186 17.65 -11.84 -7.34
C TRP A 186 16.55 -11.66 -8.40
N GLN A 187 16.63 -12.36 -9.54
CA GLN A 187 15.62 -12.33 -10.60
C GLN A 187 14.44 -13.25 -10.30
N GLU A 188 14.57 -14.20 -9.38
CA GLU A 188 13.54 -15.21 -9.14
C GLU A 188 12.25 -14.61 -8.58
N TRP A 189 11.13 -15.31 -8.79
CA TRP A 189 9.86 -14.97 -8.15
C TRP A 189 9.88 -15.28 -6.64
N PRO A 190 9.36 -14.38 -5.78
CA PRO A 190 8.88 -13.01 -6.03
C PRO A 190 9.94 -11.94 -5.73
N VAL A 191 11.23 -12.28 -5.67
CA VAL A 191 12.33 -11.41 -5.21
C VAL A 191 12.44 -10.14 -6.06
N SER A 192 12.61 -10.29 -7.38
CA SER A 192 12.73 -9.15 -8.31
C SER A 192 11.50 -8.24 -8.27
N VAL A 193 10.32 -8.84 -8.26
CA VAL A 193 9.02 -8.15 -8.18
C VAL A 193 8.87 -7.40 -6.85
N THR A 194 9.38 -7.95 -5.75
CA THR A 194 9.38 -7.30 -4.44
C THR A 194 10.28 -6.07 -4.41
N TYR A 195 11.48 -6.14 -5.01
CA TYR A 195 12.36 -4.97 -5.12
C TYR A 195 11.71 -3.86 -5.95
N GLY A 196 11.13 -4.22 -7.10
CA GLY A 196 10.39 -3.28 -7.94
C GLY A 196 9.21 -2.65 -7.19
N MET A 197 8.40 -3.47 -6.51
CA MET A 197 7.28 -3.01 -5.68
C MET A 197 7.75 -2.02 -4.60
N ALA A 198 8.81 -2.35 -3.86
CA ALA A 198 9.34 -1.47 -2.82
C ALA A 198 9.84 -0.14 -3.40
N ALA A 199 10.63 -0.17 -4.48
CA ALA A 199 11.14 1.03 -5.14
C ALA A 199 10.00 1.93 -5.65
N GLY A 200 9.01 1.34 -6.31
CA GLY A 200 7.83 2.05 -6.79
C GLY A 200 6.98 2.62 -5.65
N TYR A 201 6.84 1.87 -4.55
CA TYR A 201 6.17 2.33 -3.34
C TYR A 201 6.87 3.54 -2.71
N PHE A 202 8.21 3.50 -2.55
CA PHE A 202 9.00 4.62 -2.05
C PHE A 202 8.84 5.87 -2.93
N ALA A 203 8.94 5.71 -4.25
CA ALA A 203 8.73 6.82 -5.19
C ALA A 203 7.31 7.38 -5.08
N GLY A 204 6.31 6.50 -4.98
CA GLY A 204 4.91 6.87 -4.80
C GLY A 204 4.65 7.63 -3.51
N GLU A 205 5.28 7.25 -2.39
CA GLU A 205 5.18 7.99 -1.12
C GLU A 205 5.79 9.39 -1.21
N ILE A 206 6.93 9.54 -1.89
CA ILE A 206 7.55 10.86 -2.10
C ILE A 206 6.64 11.77 -2.94
N ILE A 207 6.11 11.26 -4.05
CA ILE A 207 5.18 12.02 -4.91
C ILE A 207 3.91 12.36 -4.13
N SER A 208 3.37 11.39 -3.38
CA SER A 208 2.17 11.57 -2.57
C SER A 208 2.36 12.64 -1.50
N PHE A 209 3.51 12.64 -0.82
CA PHE A 209 3.88 13.67 0.16
C PHE A 209 3.86 15.07 -0.46
N ILE A 210 4.51 15.25 -1.62
CA ILE A 210 4.55 16.54 -2.32
C ILE A 210 3.12 17.02 -2.65
N LEU A 211 2.29 16.13 -3.22
CA LEU A 211 0.91 16.45 -3.58
C LEU A 211 0.04 16.77 -2.36
N SER A 212 0.21 16.02 -1.27
CA SER A 212 -0.48 16.25 0.01
C SER A 212 -0.09 17.59 0.63
N VAL A 213 1.18 17.98 0.59
CA VAL A 213 1.64 19.29 1.09
C VAL A 213 1.03 20.42 0.25
N VAL A 214 1.06 20.31 -1.09
CA VAL A 214 0.43 21.31 -1.98
C VAL A 214 -1.07 21.43 -1.71
N LYS A 215 -1.76 20.30 -1.56
CA LYS A 215 -3.19 20.25 -1.25
C LYS A 215 -3.51 20.90 0.09
N ALA A 216 -2.77 20.55 1.14
CA ALA A 216 -2.96 21.12 2.48
C ALA A 216 -2.72 22.65 2.50
N ARG A 217 -1.75 23.15 1.73
CA ARG A 217 -1.51 24.61 1.60
C ARG A 217 -2.65 25.33 0.89
N ASN A 218 -3.16 24.76 -0.20
CA ASN A 218 -4.25 25.35 -0.98
C ASN A 218 -5.59 25.38 -0.22
N GLU A 219 -5.77 24.49 0.76
CA GLU A 219 -6.94 24.52 1.64
C GLU A 219 -6.85 25.68 2.64
N VAL A 220 -5.67 25.93 3.21
CA VAL A 220 -5.45 27.08 4.11
C VAL A 220 -5.69 28.41 3.37
N SER A 221 -5.15 28.58 2.17
CA SER A 221 -5.25 29.85 1.43
C SER A 221 -6.66 30.19 0.92
N LYS A 222 -7.62 29.26 0.97
CA LYS A 222 -9.02 29.52 0.58
C LYS A 222 -9.88 30.02 1.75
N GLU A 223 -9.36 29.90 2.97
CA GLU A 223 -10.06 30.30 4.20
C GLU A 223 -9.63 31.70 4.68
N ASP A 224 -8.53 32.24 4.14
CA ASP A 224 -8.04 33.61 4.33
C ASP A 224 -8.61 34.56 3.26
#